data_AF-A0AB33JC95-F1
#
_entry.id   AF-A0AB33JC95-F1
#
_cell.length_a   1.000
_cell.length_b   1.000
_cell.length_c   1.000
_cell.angle_alpha   90.00
_cell.angle_beta   90.00
_cell.angle_gamma   90.00
#
_symmetry.space_group_name_H-M   'P 1'
#
loop_
_entity.id
_entity.type
_entity.pdbx_description
1 polymer ?
#
loop_
_entity_poly.entity_id
_entity_poly.type
_entity_poly.pdbx_seq_one_letter_code
_entity_poly.pdbx_strand_id
1 'polypeptide(L)'
;MHLNKCGKIAYQEWLNTNNKRSNIGLGEFVIMPNHLHGIIFIHKQINPNRDNADTDIFHSPSNDIPAIIRGYKAAVTRQLKGILKHSPWQRNYFEHIIRNEQSYHKITQYIYYNPQYWQNDCFYIQP
;
A
#
# COMPACT_ATOMS: atom_id res chain seq x y z
N MET A 1 -0.83 -15.26 -13.20
CA MET A 1 -1.82 -14.17 -13.21
C MET A 1 -1.23 -12.96 -13.94
N HIS A 2 -2.00 -12.29 -14.81
CA HIS A 2 -1.52 -11.13 -15.58
C HIS A 2 -2.36 -9.89 -15.26
N LEU A 3 -1.72 -8.73 -15.05
CA LEU A 3 -2.42 -7.48 -14.76
C LEU A 3 -3.12 -6.94 -16.00
N ASN A 4 -4.42 -6.69 -15.87
CA ASN A 4 -5.18 -5.92 -16.86
C ASN A 4 -4.87 -4.41 -16.73
N LYS A 5 -5.55 -3.57 -17.52
CA LYS A 5 -5.35 -2.11 -17.51
C LYS A 5 -5.51 -1.50 -16.10
N CYS A 6 -6.54 -1.89 -15.36
CA CYS A 6 -6.80 -1.38 -14.01
C CYS A 6 -5.71 -1.83 -13.03
N GLY A 7 -5.31 -3.11 -13.08
CA GLY A 7 -4.23 -3.65 -12.25
C GLY A 7 -2.89 -2.98 -12.52
N LYS A 8 -2.58 -2.67 -13.79
CA LYS A 8 -1.38 -1.91 -14.16
C LYS A 8 -1.39 -0.49 -13.58
N ILE A 9 -2.53 0.20 -13.61
CA ILE A 9 -2.68 1.53 -13.00
C ILE A 9 -2.45 1.45 -11.49
N ALA A 10 -3.08 0.49 -10.80
CA ALA A 10 -2.88 0.26 -9.37
C ALA A 10 -1.41 0.01 -9.03
N TYR A 11 -0.74 -0.87 -9.79
CA TYR A 11 0.68 -1.16 -9.66
C TYR A 11 1.54 0.11 -9.78
N GLN A 12 1.32 0.91 -10.84
CA GLN A 12 2.11 2.11 -11.07
C GLN A 12 1.90 3.19 -9.99
N GLU A 13 0.66 3.41 -9.55
CA GLU A 13 0.40 4.36 -8.46
C GLU A 13 0.91 3.87 -7.10
N TRP A 14 1.02 2.55 -6.89
CA TRP A 14 1.69 2.01 -5.71
C TRP A 14 3.17 2.39 -5.70
N LEU A 15 3.89 2.15 -6.81
CA LEU A 15 5.29 2.58 -6.95
C LEU A 15 5.44 4.09 -6.80
N ASN A 16 4.54 4.88 -7.39
CA ASN A 16 4.54 6.34 -7.26
C ASN A 16 4.30 6.83 -5.83
N THR A 17 3.76 5.99 -4.95
CA THR A 17 3.58 6.34 -3.53
C THR A 17 4.93 6.58 -2.87
N ASN A 18 5.95 5.79 -3.23
CA ASN A 18 7.35 5.99 -2.77
C ASN A 18 7.93 7.32 -3.26
N ASN A 19 7.69 7.68 -4.52
CA ASN A 19 8.24 8.91 -5.12
C ASN A 19 7.65 10.19 -4.51
N LYS A 20 6.43 10.12 -3.96
CA LYS A 20 5.73 11.27 -3.38
C LYS A 20 6.10 11.51 -1.91
N ARG A 21 6.85 10.59 -1.28
CA ARG A 21 7.04 10.54 0.18
C ARG A 21 8.44 10.09 0.52
N SER A 22 9.25 10.99 1.08
CA SER A 22 10.62 10.69 1.48
C SER A 22 10.73 9.90 2.79
N ASN A 23 9.64 9.76 3.55
CA ASN A 23 9.60 9.07 4.84
C ASN A 23 9.16 7.60 4.75
N ILE A 24 9.02 7.05 3.54
CA ILE A 24 8.60 5.65 3.38
C ILE A 24 9.51 4.90 2.41
N GLY A 25 9.55 3.58 2.59
CA GLY A 25 10.04 2.61 1.62
C GLY A 25 8.94 1.60 1.31
N LEU A 26 8.94 1.04 0.11
CA LEU A 26 8.05 -0.05 -0.26
C LEU A 26 8.79 -1.38 -0.19
N GLY A 27 8.23 -2.34 0.53
CA GLY A 27 8.68 -3.73 0.54
C GLY A 27 7.91 -4.58 -0.48
N GLU A 28 7.84 -5.89 -0.24
CA GLU A 28 7.10 -6.80 -1.10
C GLU A 28 5.62 -6.44 -1.16
N PHE A 29 5.05 -6.53 -2.37
CA PHE A 29 3.65 -6.27 -2.63
C PHE A 29 3.15 -7.09 -3.81
N VAL A 30 1.83 -7.24 -3.89
CA VAL A 30 1.15 -7.92 -4.99
C VAL A 30 -0.19 -7.25 -5.27
N ILE A 31 -0.49 -7.07 -6.56
CA ILE A 31 -1.80 -6.64 -7.04
C ILE A 31 -2.58 -7.87 -7.49
N MET A 32 -3.66 -8.16 -6.79
CA MET A 32 -4.61 -9.23 -7.09
C MET A 32 -5.86 -8.63 -7.77
N PRO A 33 -6.74 -9.44 -8.37
CA PRO A 33 -7.91 -8.92 -9.09
C PRO A 33 -8.88 -8.14 -8.19
N ASN A 34 -8.98 -8.50 -6.91
CA ASN A 34 -9.90 -7.90 -5.93
C ASN A 34 -9.20 -7.15 -4.78
N HIS A 35 -7.88 -7.31 -4.58
CA HIS A 35 -7.17 -6.68 -3.46
C HIS A 35 -5.69 -6.39 -3.77
N LEU A 36 -5.05 -5.66 -2.85
CA LEU A 36 -3.61 -5.43 -2.82
C LEU A 36 -3.10 -5.88 -1.46
N HIS A 37 -1.99 -6.61 -1.44
CA HIS A 37 -1.15 -6.76 -0.24
C HIS A 37 0.17 -6.04 -0.47
N GLY A 38 0.68 -5.35 0.54
CA GLY A 38 1.95 -4.63 0.42
C GLY A 38 2.54 -4.29 1.78
N ILE A 39 3.87 -4.31 1.84
CA ILE A 39 4.65 -3.88 2.99
C ILE A 39 5.11 -2.43 2.78
N ILE A 40 4.93 -1.61 3.81
CA ILE A 40 5.45 -0.23 3.85
C ILE A 40 6.40 -0.13 5.04
N PHE A 41 7.62 0.33 4.77
CA PHE A 41 8.55 0.78 5.81
C PHE A 41 8.29 2.26 6.06
N ILE A 42 8.11 2.66 7.32
CA ILE A 42 8.06 4.07 7.70
C ILE A 42 9.37 4.42 8.39
N HIS A 43 10.06 5.41 7.84
CA HIS A 43 11.32 5.91 8.37
C HIS A 43 11.07 7.17 9.20
N LYS A 44 11.71 7.25 10.36
CA LYS A 44 11.73 8.49 11.14
C LYS A 44 12.50 9.54 10.34
N GLN A 45 11.83 10.65 9.98
CA GLN A 45 12.55 11.80 9.44
C GLN A 45 13.36 12.44 10.57
N ILE A 46 14.67 12.28 10.53
CA ILE A 46 15.59 13.01 11.41
C ILE A 46 15.80 14.37 10.75
N ASN A 47 15.23 15.43 11.35
CA ASN A 47 15.55 16.80 10.95
C ASN A 47 16.83 17.21 11.69
N PRO A 48 17.99 17.33 11.02
CA PRO A 48 19.27 17.66 11.68
C PRO A 48 19.30 19.06 12.30
N ASN A 49 18.32 19.93 12.00
CA ASN A 49 18.22 21.29 12.55
C ASN A 49 17.22 21.41 13.72
N ARG A 50 16.75 20.31 14.30
CA ARG A 50 15.84 20.33 15.47
C ARG A 50 16.45 19.65 16.68
N ASP A 51 17.67 20.06 17.02
CA ASP A 51 18.14 19.92 18.39
C ASP A 51 17.45 21.02 19.20
N ASN A 52 16.72 20.64 20.25
CA ASN A 52 15.99 21.49 21.20
C ASN A 52 14.57 21.91 20.77
N ALA A 53 13.60 21.02 20.98
CA ALA A 53 12.41 21.32 21.78
C ALA A 53 11.53 20.07 21.82
N ASP A 54 11.30 19.56 23.03
CA ASP A 54 10.31 18.55 23.39
C ASP A 54 8.89 19.14 23.23
N THR A 55 8.58 19.55 22.00
CA THR A 55 7.27 20.04 21.61
C THR A 55 6.56 18.91 20.92
N ASP A 56 5.33 18.69 21.35
CA ASP A 56 4.33 17.81 20.75
C ASP A 56 4.08 18.29 19.30
N ILE A 57 5.03 17.96 18.41
CA ILE A 57 5.02 18.44 17.03
C ILE A 57 3.87 17.71 16.36
N PHE A 58 2.81 18.47 16.08
CA PHE A 58 1.72 18.04 15.21
C PHE A 58 2.34 17.49 13.92
N HIS A 59 2.47 16.16 13.83
CA HIS A 59 2.97 15.51 12.64
C HIS A 59 1.95 15.85 11.55
N SER A 60 2.42 16.44 10.45
CA SER A 60 1.53 16.63 9.30
C SER A 60 0.92 15.25 9.02
N PRO A 61 -0.42 15.12 9.00
CA PRO A 61 -1.07 13.81 8.85
C PRO A 61 -0.71 13.16 7.51
N SER A 62 0.01 13.87 6.62
CA SER A 62 0.59 13.39 5.38
C SER A 62 1.58 12.23 5.55
N ASN A 63 2.10 12.00 6.75
CA ASN A 63 3.16 11.00 7.01
C ASN A 63 2.67 9.67 7.60
N ASP A 64 1.39 9.57 7.98
CA ASP A 64 0.84 8.37 8.63
C ASP A 64 0.21 7.40 7.61
N ILE A 65 0.11 6.12 7.98
CA ILE A 65 -0.47 5.07 7.13
C ILE A 65 -1.84 5.49 6.54
N PRO A 66 -2.79 6.08 7.31
CA PRO A 66 -4.07 6.48 6.74
C PRO A 66 -3.96 7.47 5.58
N ALA A 67 -2.99 8.39 5.62
CA ALA A 67 -2.79 9.36 4.54
C ALA A 67 -2.04 8.80 3.36
N ILE A 68 -1.12 7.87 3.59
CA ILE A 68 -0.45 7.11 2.54
C ILE A 68 -1.51 6.33 1.74
N ILE A 69 -2.34 5.54 2.44
CA ILE A 69 -3.38 4.73 1.80
C ILE A 69 -4.47 5.60 1.15
N ARG A 70 -4.89 6.70 1.79
CA ARG A 70 -5.83 7.65 1.18
C ARG A 70 -5.28 8.26 -0.10
N GLY A 71 -4.02 8.69 -0.10
CA GLY A 71 -3.36 9.25 -1.27
C GLY A 71 -3.25 8.24 -2.41
N TYR A 72 -2.86 7.01 -2.11
CA TYR A 72 -2.82 5.90 -3.06
C TYR A 72 -4.21 5.62 -3.68
N LYS A 73 -5.23 5.39 -2.85
CA LYS A 73 -6.60 5.12 -3.31
C LYS A 73 -7.14 6.25 -4.19
N ALA A 74 -6.92 7.50 -3.79
CA ALA A 74 -7.35 8.68 -4.54
C ALA A 74 -6.63 8.80 -5.90
N ALA A 75 -5.32 8.56 -5.93
CA ALA A 75 -4.54 8.62 -7.17
C ALA A 75 -5.02 7.56 -8.19
N VAL A 76 -5.21 6.32 -7.75
CA VAL A 76 -5.76 5.25 -8.59
C VAL A 76 -7.17 5.59 -9.07
N THR A 77 -8.08 6.02 -8.19
CA THR A 77 -9.46 6.38 -8.58
C THR A 77 -9.46 7.49 -9.63
N ARG A 78 -8.56 8.47 -9.52
CA ARG A 78 -8.41 9.54 -10.52
C ARG A 78 -8.02 8.99 -11.89
N GLN A 79 -7.05 8.06 -11.94
CA GLN A 79 -6.61 7.43 -13.20
C GLN A 79 -7.67 6.49 -13.81
N LEU A 80 -8.54 5.92 -12.97
CA LEU A 80 -9.62 5.03 -13.40
C LEU A 80 -10.91 5.77 -13.76
N LYS A 81 -10.95 7.10 -13.63
CA LYS A 81 -12.11 7.91 -14.02
C LYS A 81 -12.41 7.70 -15.51
N GLY A 82 -13.64 7.29 -15.83
CA GLY A 82 -14.05 6.97 -17.20
C GLY A 82 -13.72 5.55 -17.66
N ILE A 83 -12.95 4.78 -16.88
CA ILE A 83 -12.76 3.33 -17.06
C ILE A 83 -13.76 2.56 -16.19
N LEU A 84 -13.90 2.97 -14.92
CA LEU A 84 -14.86 2.41 -13.98
C LEU A 84 -15.99 3.41 -13.69
N LYS A 85 -17.21 2.91 -13.56
CA LYS A 85 -18.39 3.72 -13.19
C LYS A 85 -18.42 4.09 -11.71
N HIS A 86 -17.82 3.24 -10.86
CA HIS A 86 -17.81 3.40 -9.41
C HIS A 86 -16.39 3.23 -8.86
N SER A 87 -16.18 3.70 -7.63
CA SER A 87 -14.92 3.50 -6.92
C SER A 87 -14.65 1.99 -6.74
N PRO A 88 -13.44 1.49 -7.02
CA PRO A 88 -13.10 0.09 -6.83
C PRO A 88 -12.82 -0.28 -5.37
N TRP A 89 -12.81 0.69 -4.46
CA TRP A 89 -12.33 0.50 -3.10
C TRP A 89 -13.42 0.10 -2.11
N GLN A 90 -13.16 -0.98 -1.37
CA GLN A 90 -13.79 -1.19 -0.07
C GLN A 90 -13.40 -0.09 0.94
N ARG A 91 -14.31 0.20 1.88
CA ARG A 91 -14.06 1.12 3.01
C ARG A 91 -12.95 0.55 3.89
N ASN A 92 -12.13 1.44 4.46
CA ASN A 92 -10.99 1.10 5.32
C ASN A 92 -9.94 0.24 4.61
N TYR A 93 -8.98 -0.27 5.38
CA TYR A 93 -7.91 -1.16 4.94
C TYR A 93 -7.44 -1.96 6.17
N PHE A 94 -6.83 -3.12 5.95
CA PHE A 94 -6.18 -3.89 7.00
C PHE A 94 -4.73 -3.44 7.15
N GLU A 95 -4.27 -3.28 8.39
CA GLU A 95 -2.87 -2.99 8.71
C GLU A 95 -2.38 -3.92 9.82
N HIS A 96 -1.09 -4.25 9.77
CA HIS A 96 -0.42 -5.07 10.77
C HIS A 96 1.03 -4.61 10.92
N ILE A 97 1.47 -4.37 12.17
CA ILE A 97 2.85 -3.98 12.47
C ILE A 97 3.73 -5.22 12.50
N ILE A 98 4.71 -5.29 11.60
CA ILE A 98 5.71 -6.37 11.55
C ILE A 98 6.81 -6.07 12.57
N ARG A 99 6.92 -6.91 13.61
CA ARG A 99 7.78 -6.63 14.78
C ARG A 99 9.08 -7.42 14.85
N ASN A 100 9.24 -8.43 14.00
CA ASN A 100 10.43 -9.28 13.98
C ASN A 100 10.63 -9.92 12.61
N GLU A 101 11.83 -10.45 12.40
CA GLU A 101 12.26 -11.08 11.16
C GLU A 101 11.41 -12.30 10.77
N GLN A 102 11.01 -13.14 11.74
CA GLN A 102 10.18 -14.31 11.45
C GLN A 102 8.81 -13.91 10.89
N SER A 103 8.18 -12.88 11.46
CA SER A 103 6.91 -12.33 10.96
C SER A 103 7.10 -11.69 9.59
N TYR A 104 8.19 -10.93 9.41
CA TYR A 104 8.54 -10.34 8.11
C TYR A 104 8.63 -11.42 7.03
N HIS A 105 9.41 -12.47 7.27
CA HIS A 105 9.57 -13.57 6.33
C HIS A 105 8.24 -14.25 5.97
N LYS A 106 7.41 -14.55 6.98
CA LYS A 106 6.08 -15.17 6.75
C LYS A 106 5.17 -14.28 5.89
N ILE A 107 5.14 -12.98 6.17
CA ILE A 107 4.29 -12.03 5.44
C ILE A 107 4.80 -11.85 4.01
N THR A 108 6.12 -11.72 3.83
CA THR A 108 6.74 -11.65 2.50
C THR A 108 6.47 -12.91 1.69
N GLN A 109 6.60 -14.10 2.29
CA GLN A 109 6.25 -15.37 1.63
C GLN A 109 4.77 -15.41 1.25
N TYR A 110 3.87 -15.04 2.17
CA TYR A 110 2.44 -14.99 1.89
C TYR A 110 2.14 -14.09 0.68
N ILE A 111 2.72 -12.88 0.64
CA ILE A 111 2.56 -11.94 -0.47
C ILE A 111 3.07 -12.55 -1.78
N TYR A 112 4.27 -13.13 -1.76
CA TYR A 112 4.91 -13.73 -2.93
C TYR A 112 4.11 -14.90 -3.51
N TYR A 113 3.59 -15.78 -2.65
CA TYR A 113 2.85 -16.97 -3.08
C TYR A 113 1.37 -16.71 -3.35
N ASN A 114 0.80 -15.59 -2.92
CA ASN A 114 -0.63 -15.29 -3.09
C ASN A 114 -1.15 -15.45 -4.54
N PRO A 115 -0.43 -15.00 -5.60
CA PRO A 115 -0.82 -15.26 -6.98
C PRO A 115 -1.00 -16.72 -7.35
N GLN A 116 -0.24 -17.63 -6.74
CA GLN A 116 -0.29 -19.06 -7.00
C GLN A 116 -1.53 -19.70 -6.34
N TYR A 117 -1.93 -19.17 -5.18
CA TYR A 117 -3.10 -19.62 -4.44
C TYR A 117 -4.37 -18.83 -4.75
N TRP A 118 -4.37 -18.03 -5.82
CA TRP A 118 -5.52 -17.19 -6.19
C TRP A 118 -6.84 -17.98 -6.35
N GLN A 119 -6.76 -19.19 -6.87
CA GLN A 119 -7.93 -20.07 -7.05
C GLN A 119 -8.56 -20.50 -5.70
N ASN A 120 -7.83 -20.35 -4.60
CA ASN A 120 -8.26 -20.71 -3.26
C ASN A 120 -8.76 -19.49 -2.46
N ASP A 121 -8.77 -18.29 -3.07
CA ASP A 121 -9.28 -17.08 -2.42
C ASP A 121 -10.78 -17.21 -2.15
N CYS A 122 -11.22 -16.77 -0.96
CA CYS A 122 -12.62 -16.90 -0.56
C CYS A 122 -13.60 -16.04 -1.38
N PHE A 123 -13.07 -15.07 -2.15
CA PHE A 123 -13.84 -14.26 -3.09
C PHE A 123 -13.42 -14.53 -4.56
N TYR A 124 -12.80 -15.68 -4.83
CA TYR A 124 -12.49 -16.10 -6.19
C TYR A 124 -13.78 -16.27 -6.99
N ILE A 125 -13.86 -15.62 -8.15
CA ILE A 125 -14.93 -15.79 -9.13
C ILE A 125 -14.32 -16.52 -10.32
N GLN A 126 -14.89 -17.68 -10.69
CA GLN A 126 -14.46 -18.39 -11.89
C GLN A 126 -14.66 -17.51 -13.13
N PRO A 127 -13.67 -17.45 -14.04
CA PRO A 127 -13.73 -16.63 -15.23
C PRO A 127 -14.82 -17.05 -16.21
#